data_AF-A0A228JBK9-F1
#
_entry.id   AF-A0A228JBK9-F1
#
_cell.length_a   1.000
_cell.length_b   1.000
_cell.length_c   1.000
_cell.angle_alpha   90.00
_cell.angle_beta   90.00
_cell.angle_gamma   90.00
#
_symmetry.space_group_name_H-M   'P 1'
#
loop_
_entity.id
_entity.type
_entity.pdbx_description
1 polymer ?
#
loop_
_entity_poly.entity_id
_entity_poly.type
_entity_poly.pdbx_seq_one_letter_code
_entity_poly.pdbx_strand_id
1 'polypeptide(L)'
;MGLTITAYCGLEAIDAPRLDGNREPIDVFTVRFYWAPRFPQRADGLDIARVFRYRNAFEFNVGTYITHEIFREQLAELANYPAIPLGSEKICHTNGAIVETEGMFKELIDFSTTMGTIGPRTSRKLANDFSRFMHLVDGESNPLFAELYRNWYVAFALAQHDGAVRFH
;
A
#
# COMPACT_ATOMS: atom_id res chain seq x y z
N MET A 1 -9.15 -14.40 -7.55
CA MET A 1 -8.35 -13.22 -7.94
C MET A 1 -7.50 -12.83 -6.75
N GLY A 2 -6.21 -12.63 -6.95
CA GLY A 2 -5.27 -12.21 -5.90
C GLY A 2 -4.93 -10.73 -6.03
N LEU A 3 -4.42 -10.15 -4.96
CA LEU A 3 -3.90 -8.78 -4.93
C LEU A 3 -2.37 -8.82 -5.07
N THR A 4 -1.85 -8.16 -6.10
CA THR A 4 -0.42 -7.96 -6.27
C THR A 4 -0.09 -6.50 -6.00
N ILE A 5 1.05 -6.27 -5.34
CA ILE A 5 1.53 -4.94 -4.99
C ILE A 5 2.90 -4.75 -5.62
N THR A 6 3.10 -3.60 -6.26
CA THR A 6 4.40 -3.24 -6.82
C THR A 6 4.81 -1.86 -6.29
N ALA A 7 5.94 -1.82 -5.61
CA ALA A 7 6.61 -0.59 -5.18
C ALA A 7 7.66 -0.19 -6.21
N TYR A 8 7.79 1.11 -6.45
CA TYR A 8 8.75 1.71 -7.38
C TYR A 8 9.53 2.80 -6.66
N CYS A 9 10.78 3.06 -7.07
CA CYS A 9 11.56 4.22 -6.62
C CYS A 9 12.30 4.92 -7.76
N GLY A 10 12.71 6.16 -7.51
CA GLY A 10 13.40 7.00 -8.48
C GLY A 10 12.53 7.28 -9.70
N LEU A 11 11.29 7.73 -9.47
CA LEU A 11 10.33 8.05 -10.51
C LEU A 11 10.71 9.36 -11.20
N GLU A 12 10.90 9.28 -12.50
CA GLU A 12 11.19 10.43 -13.36
C GLU A 12 10.12 10.52 -14.44
N ALA A 13 9.41 11.64 -14.48
CA ALA A 13 8.31 11.81 -15.42
C ALA A 13 8.83 11.99 -16.85
N ILE A 14 8.15 11.35 -17.80
CA ILE A 14 8.49 11.35 -19.23
C ILE A 14 7.57 12.32 -19.97
N ASP A 15 8.14 13.22 -20.77
CA ASP A 15 7.37 14.23 -21.51
C ASP A 15 6.62 13.66 -22.73
N ALA A 16 7.23 12.71 -23.43
CA ALA A 16 6.67 12.08 -24.63
C ALA A 16 6.75 10.55 -24.55
N PRO A 17 5.95 9.91 -23.66
CA PRO A 17 5.97 8.46 -23.52
C PRO A 17 5.36 7.78 -24.74
N ARG A 18 5.92 6.63 -25.12
CA ARG A 18 5.29 5.77 -26.13
C ARG A 18 4.22 4.92 -25.45
N LEU A 19 3.01 4.97 -26.00
CA LEU A 19 1.85 4.26 -25.46
C LEU A 19 1.28 3.27 -26.48
N ASP A 20 0.63 2.22 -25.98
CA ASP A 20 -0.15 1.30 -26.79
C ASP A 20 -1.58 1.82 -27.05
N GLY A 21 -2.41 1.00 -27.71
CA GLY A 21 -3.81 1.33 -27.98
C GLY A 21 -4.68 1.52 -26.75
N ASN A 22 -4.25 1.02 -25.58
CA ASN A 22 -4.93 1.15 -24.30
C ASN A 22 -4.38 2.30 -23.43
N ARG A 23 -3.44 3.10 -23.97
CA ARG A 23 -2.73 4.17 -23.25
C ARG A 23 -1.87 3.68 -22.09
N GLU A 24 -1.40 2.44 -22.17
CA GLU A 24 -0.37 1.90 -21.28
C GLU A 24 1.01 2.11 -21.92
N PRO A 25 2.05 2.37 -21.12
CA PRO A 25 3.36 2.65 -21.66
C PRO A 25 4.03 1.35 -22.14
N ILE A 26 4.68 1.42 -23.31
CA ILE A 26 5.29 0.24 -23.96
C ILE A 26 6.79 0.10 -23.70
N ASP A 27 7.44 1.17 -23.24
CA ASP A 27 8.87 1.16 -23.00
C ASP A 27 9.18 0.42 -21.69
N VAL A 28 10.30 -0.30 -21.65
CA VAL A 28 10.75 -0.98 -20.43
C VAL A 28 11.03 0.02 -19.30
N PHE A 29 10.84 -0.44 -18.06
CA PHE A 29 11.02 0.39 -16.85
C PHE A 29 10.16 1.65 -16.81
N THR A 30 9.01 1.62 -17.48
CA THR A 30 8.02 2.69 -17.41
C THR A 30 6.74 2.22 -16.74
N VAL A 31 6.06 3.14 -16.08
CA VAL A 31 4.85 2.85 -15.32
C VAL A 31 3.91 4.04 -15.36
N ARG A 32 2.61 3.73 -15.35
CA ARG A 32 1.55 4.68 -15.11
C ARG A 32 0.85 4.37 -13.79
N PHE A 33 0.44 5.42 -13.10
CA PHE A 33 -0.25 5.35 -11.82
C PHE A 33 -1.70 5.80 -11.94
N TYR A 34 -2.50 5.39 -10.97
CA TYR A 34 -3.93 5.66 -10.91
C TYR A 34 -4.34 6.05 -9.50
N TRP A 35 -5.23 7.04 -9.39
CA TRP A 35 -5.89 7.35 -8.12
C TRP A 35 -6.80 6.19 -7.72
N ALA A 36 -6.88 5.91 -6.41
CA ALA A 36 -8.06 5.24 -5.88
C ALA A 36 -9.22 6.25 -5.85
N PRO A 37 -10.40 5.98 -6.44
CA PRO A 37 -11.47 6.97 -6.58
C PRO A 37 -11.92 7.65 -5.28
N ARG A 38 -11.89 6.91 -4.16
CA ARG A 38 -12.25 7.42 -2.83
C ARG A 38 -11.08 8.04 -2.06
N PHE A 39 -9.86 7.85 -2.54
CA PHE A 39 -8.64 8.26 -1.86
C PHE A 39 -7.61 8.91 -2.80
N PRO A 40 -8.00 9.90 -3.63
CA PRO A 40 -7.07 10.54 -4.57
C PRO A 40 -5.88 11.19 -3.86
N GLN A 41 -6.08 11.71 -2.65
CA GLN A 41 -5.02 12.31 -1.84
C GLN A 41 -3.87 11.34 -1.48
N ARG A 42 -4.07 10.03 -1.64
CA ARG A 42 -3.06 9.01 -1.28
C ARG A 42 -1.95 8.87 -2.30
N ALA A 43 -2.16 9.20 -3.58
CA ALA A 43 -1.06 9.24 -4.56
C ALA A 43 -0.37 10.61 -4.57
N ASP A 44 -0.16 11.15 -3.36
CA ASP A 44 0.55 12.40 -3.15
C ASP A 44 1.88 12.44 -3.93
N GLY A 45 2.37 13.63 -4.27
CA GLY A 45 3.68 13.77 -4.93
C GLY A 45 3.76 13.23 -6.36
N LEU A 46 2.67 12.67 -6.91
CA LEU A 46 2.60 12.18 -8.29
C LEU A 46 1.64 13.02 -9.12
N ASP A 47 2.04 13.28 -10.36
CA ASP A 47 1.14 13.68 -11.42
C ASP A 47 0.71 12.44 -12.20
N ILE A 48 -0.42 11.84 -11.84
CA ILE A 48 -0.88 10.58 -12.46
C ILE A 48 -1.25 10.72 -13.94
N ALA A 49 -1.34 11.95 -14.47
CA ALA A 49 -1.56 12.16 -15.89
C ALA A 49 -0.31 11.80 -16.71
N ARG A 50 0.85 11.73 -16.05
CA ARG A 50 2.15 11.44 -16.67
C ARG A 50 2.51 9.95 -16.56
N VAL A 51 3.41 9.55 -17.43
CA VAL A 51 4.12 8.27 -17.36
C VAL A 51 5.47 8.54 -16.73
N PHE A 52 5.93 7.60 -15.91
CA PHE A 52 7.20 7.69 -15.22
C PHE A 52 8.13 6.58 -15.66
N ARG A 53 9.42 6.89 -15.79
CA ARG A 53 10.48 5.89 -15.70
C ARG A 53 10.77 5.63 -14.24
N TYR A 54 10.99 4.38 -13.87
CA TYR A 54 11.44 4.02 -12.53
C TYR A 54 12.85 3.43 -12.57
N ARG A 55 13.58 3.55 -11.47
CA ARG A 55 14.94 3.01 -11.34
C ARG A 55 14.94 1.57 -10.83
N ASN A 56 14.09 1.28 -9.86
CA ASN A 56 13.95 -0.04 -9.26
C ASN A 56 12.49 -0.30 -8.89
N ALA A 57 12.13 -1.58 -8.80
CA ALA A 57 10.83 -2.02 -8.37
C ALA A 57 10.92 -3.24 -7.45
N PHE A 58 9.95 -3.39 -6.57
CA PHE A 58 9.76 -4.56 -5.72
C PHE A 58 8.31 -5.00 -5.80
N GLU A 59 8.07 -6.25 -6.16
CA GLU A 59 6.74 -6.83 -6.31
C GLU A 59 6.54 -7.98 -5.34
N PHE A 60 5.35 -8.06 -4.76
CA PHE A 60 4.95 -9.21 -3.96
C PHE A 60 3.44 -9.46 -4.07
N ASN A 61 3.04 -10.71 -3.82
CA ASN A 61 1.65 -11.11 -3.79
C ASN A 61 1.13 -11.07 -2.35
N VAL A 62 0.01 -10.38 -2.13
CA VAL A 62 -0.65 -10.28 -0.81
C VAL A 62 -1.54 -11.50 -0.54
N GLY A 63 -1.82 -12.30 -1.57
CA GLY A 63 -2.76 -13.41 -1.54
C GLY A 63 -4.13 -12.98 -2.07
N THR A 64 -5.19 -13.54 -1.50
CA THR A 64 -6.56 -13.20 -1.88
C THR A 64 -7.02 -11.89 -1.25
N TYR A 65 -8.12 -11.31 -1.73
CA TYR A 65 -8.73 -10.16 -1.05
C TYR A 65 -9.09 -10.48 0.42
N ILE A 66 -9.47 -11.72 0.73
CA ILE A 66 -9.73 -12.17 2.11
C ILE A 66 -8.44 -12.13 2.95
N THR A 67 -7.32 -12.61 2.39
CA THR A 67 -6.01 -12.56 3.03
C THR A 67 -5.60 -11.12 3.34
N HIS A 68 -5.86 -10.20 2.39
CA HIS A 68 -5.59 -8.78 2.59
C HIS A 68 -6.48 -8.15 3.67
N GLU A 69 -7.78 -8.50 3.74
CA GLU A 69 -8.66 -8.03 4.82
C GLU A 69 -8.20 -8.53 6.20
N ILE A 70 -7.79 -9.80 6.31
CA ILE A 70 -7.25 -10.36 7.55
C ILE A 70 -5.98 -9.60 7.96
N PHE A 71 -5.09 -9.34 7.00
CA PHE A 71 -3.87 -8.57 7.26
C PHE A 71 -4.17 -7.14 7.75
N ARG A 72 -5.13 -6.44 7.14
CA ARG A 72 -5.56 -5.09 7.58
C ARG A 72 -6.15 -5.10 8.98
N GLU A 73 -6.91 -6.14 9.31
CA GLU A 73 -7.48 -6.32 10.65
C GLU A 73 -6.38 -6.52 11.71
N GLN A 74 -5.40 -7.38 11.43
CA GLN A 74 -4.24 -7.60 12.31
C GLN A 74 -3.39 -6.34 12.46
N LEU A 75 -3.19 -5.56 11.40
CA LEU A 75 -2.52 -4.25 11.49
C LEU A 75 -3.30 -3.27 12.38
N ALA A 76 -4.64 -3.27 12.26
CA ALA A 76 -5.48 -2.37 13.06
C ALA A 76 -5.46 -2.76 14.55
N GLU A 77 -5.47 -4.05 14.85
CA GLU A 77 -5.30 -4.57 16.20
C GLU A 77 -3.92 -4.23 16.77
N LEU A 78 -2.85 -4.44 16.01
CA LEU A 78 -1.47 -4.09 16.38
C LEU A 78 -1.31 -2.58 16.68
N ALA A 79 -2.03 -1.74 15.93
CA ALA A 79 -2.11 -0.30 16.13
C ALA A 79 -3.05 0.12 17.28
N ASN A 80 -3.67 -0.84 17.97
CA ASN A 80 -4.58 -0.66 19.09
C ASN A 80 -5.80 0.23 18.74
N TYR A 81 -6.33 0.09 17.53
CA TYR A 81 -7.59 0.75 17.15
C TYR A 81 -8.77 0.15 17.93
N PRO A 82 -9.84 0.92 18.19
CA PRO A 82 -11.00 0.41 18.92
C PRO A 82 -11.69 -0.71 18.13
N ALA A 83 -12.05 -1.79 18.83
CA ALA A 83 -12.79 -2.89 18.23
C ALA A 83 -14.27 -2.51 18.10
N ILE A 84 -14.81 -2.50 16.87
CA ILE A 84 -16.23 -2.20 16.64
C ILE A 84 -17.04 -3.50 16.51
N PRO A 85 -18.11 -3.70 17.29
CA PRO A 85 -19.00 -4.86 17.14
C PRO A 85 -19.75 -4.84 15.80
N LEU A 86 -19.76 -5.98 15.10
CA LEU A 86 -20.45 -6.20 13.82
C LEU A 86 -21.66 -7.14 13.94
N GLY A 87 -22.03 -7.55 15.14
CA GLY A 87 -23.07 -8.53 15.40
C GLY A 87 -22.77 -9.37 16.64
N SER A 88 -23.36 -10.56 16.71
CA SER A 88 -23.50 -11.31 17.97
C SER A 88 -22.20 -11.62 18.71
N GLU A 89 -21.05 -11.76 18.04
CA GLU A 89 -19.73 -11.93 18.70
C GLU A 89 -18.54 -11.40 17.87
N LYS A 90 -18.79 -10.81 16.69
CA LYS A 90 -17.72 -10.39 15.78
C LYS A 90 -17.29 -8.95 16.09
N ILE A 91 -16.01 -8.76 16.39
CA ILE A 91 -15.38 -7.45 16.51
C ILE A 91 -14.54 -7.14 15.25
N CYS A 92 -14.34 -5.86 14.96
CA CYS A 92 -13.52 -5.40 13.84
C CYS A 92 -12.77 -4.12 14.19
N HIS A 93 -11.45 -4.22 14.30
CA HIS A 93 -10.50 -3.11 14.50
C HIS A 93 -10.33 -2.28 13.23
N THR A 94 -10.45 -2.87 12.04
CA THR A 94 -10.41 -2.14 10.76
C THR A 94 -11.48 -1.06 10.70
N ASN A 95 -12.70 -1.36 11.16
CA ASN A 95 -13.77 -0.35 11.23
C ASN A 95 -13.46 0.75 12.25
N GLY A 96 -12.81 0.40 13.37
CA GLY A 96 -12.26 1.36 14.32
C GLY A 96 -11.27 2.30 13.66
N ALA A 97 -10.31 1.75 12.91
CA ALA A 97 -9.35 2.54 12.16
C ALA A 97 -10.01 3.43 11.10
N ILE A 98 -11.07 2.98 10.44
CA ILE A 98 -11.79 3.74 9.40
C ILE A 98 -12.46 4.99 9.99
N VAL A 99 -13.07 4.90 11.18
CA VAL A 99 -13.73 6.06 11.81
C VAL A 99 -12.75 7.09 12.38
N GLU A 100 -11.53 6.66 12.71
CA GLU A 100 -10.48 7.58 13.16
C GLU A 100 -9.96 8.46 12.01
N THR A 101 -9.51 9.66 12.36
CA THR A 101 -8.95 10.61 11.38
C THR A 101 -7.46 10.36 11.10
N GLU A 102 -6.74 9.81 12.08
CA GLU A 102 -5.30 9.54 12.02
C GLU A 102 -4.93 8.26 12.79
N GLY A 103 -3.64 7.93 12.79
CA GLY A 103 -3.07 6.82 13.55
C GLY A 103 -2.16 5.91 12.71
N MET A 104 -1.63 4.85 13.32
CA MET A 104 -0.65 3.95 12.69
C MET A 104 -1.29 3.18 11.54
N PHE A 105 -0.60 3.09 10.41
CA PHE A 105 -1.05 2.37 9.21
C PHE A 105 -2.38 2.85 8.61
N LYS A 106 -3.00 3.92 9.11
CA LYS A 106 -4.31 4.45 8.67
C LYS A 106 -4.43 4.56 7.16
N GLU A 107 -3.36 4.95 6.48
CA GLU A 107 -3.35 5.17 5.04
C GLU A 107 -3.35 3.90 4.21
N LEU A 108 -2.96 2.76 4.81
CA LEU A 108 -3.09 1.43 4.23
C LEU A 108 -4.37 0.73 4.71
N ILE A 109 -4.67 0.83 6.01
CA ILE A 109 -5.88 0.24 6.59
C ILE A 109 -7.12 0.89 5.99
N ASP A 110 -7.17 2.20 5.75
CA ASP A 110 -8.30 2.88 5.14
C ASP A 110 -7.98 3.25 3.68
N PHE A 111 -7.76 2.22 2.87
CA PHE A 111 -7.47 2.34 1.44
C PHE A 111 -8.25 1.34 0.60
N SER A 112 -8.18 1.52 -0.72
CA SER A 112 -8.76 0.62 -1.70
C SER A 112 -8.12 -0.77 -1.63
N THR A 113 -8.94 -1.80 -1.81
CA THR A 113 -8.54 -3.21 -1.73
C THR A 113 -8.25 -3.83 -3.10
N THR A 114 -8.50 -3.10 -4.18
CA THR A 114 -8.47 -3.61 -5.55
C THR A 114 -7.54 -2.84 -6.49
N MET A 115 -7.42 -1.53 -6.31
CA MET A 115 -6.62 -0.68 -7.19
C MET A 115 -6.30 0.67 -6.55
N GLY A 116 -5.22 1.29 -7.00
CA GLY A 116 -4.84 2.64 -6.58
C GLY A 116 -3.35 2.76 -6.39
N THR A 117 -2.94 3.95 -5.96
CA THR A 117 -1.53 4.29 -5.75
C THR A 117 -1.36 5.02 -4.43
N ILE A 118 -0.30 4.67 -3.70
CA ILE A 118 0.19 5.38 -2.53
C ILE A 118 1.50 6.10 -2.92
N GLY A 119 1.54 7.40 -2.74
CA GLY A 119 2.63 8.29 -3.13
C GLY A 119 3.81 8.25 -2.16
N PRO A 120 4.91 8.99 -2.44
CA PRO A 120 6.14 8.89 -1.67
C PRO A 120 6.02 9.49 -0.26
N ARG A 121 5.20 10.53 -0.03
CA ARG A 121 5.03 11.09 1.32
C ARG A 121 4.26 10.14 2.19
N THR A 122 3.15 9.59 1.69
CA THR A 122 2.38 8.58 2.43
C THR A 122 3.21 7.32 2.64
N SER A 123 3.98 6.88 1.64
CA SER A 123 4.90 5.73 1.77
C SER A 123 5.94 5.95 2.86
N ARG A 124 6.52 7.16 2.96
CA ARG A 124 7.47 7.51 4.04
C ARG A 124 6.85 7.37 5.42
N LYS A 125 5.62 7.87 5.59
CA LYS A 125 4.88 7.74 6.85
C LYS A 125 4.65 6.26 7.18
N LEU A 126 4.15 5.48 6.23
CA LEU A 126 3.89 4.06 6.42
C LEU A 126 5.20 3.28 6.71
N ALA A 127 6.30 3.55 6.01
CA ALA A 127 7.59 2.94 6.29
C ALA A 127 8.03 3.18 7.75
N ASN A 128 7.81 4.39 8.26
CA ASN A 128 8.08 4.72 9.67
C ASN A 128 7.16 3.92 10.62
N ASP A 129 5.86 3.84 10.33
CA ASP A 129 4.94 3.04 11.15
C ASP A 129 5.37 1.57 11.19
N PHE A 130 5.70 0.98 10.03
CA PHE A 130 6.13 -0.42 9.93
C PHE A 130 7.43 -0.68 10.70
N SER A 131 8.36 0.27 10.66
CA SER A 131 9.63 0.13 11.40
C SER A 131 9.43 0.06 12.93
N ARG A 132 8.38 0.68 13.47
CA ARG A 132 8.14 0.75 14.92
C ARG A 132 7.74 -0.59 15.52
N PHE A 133 6.98 -1.40 14.79
CA PHE A 133 6.45 -2.67 15.32
C PHE A 133 7.19 -3.90 14.77
N MET A 134 8.22 -3.73 13.92
CA MET A 134 8.98 -4.85 13.35
C MET A 134 9.48 -5.84 14.41
N HIS A 135 9.98 -5.33 15.55
CA HIS A 135 10.47 -6.17 16.65
C HIS A 135 9.39 -7.06 17.29
N LEU A 136 8.13 -6.60 17.32
CA LEU A 136 7.00 -7.40 17.83
C LEU A 136 6.62 -8.49 16.82
N VAL A 137 6.63 -8.14 15.54
CA VAL A 137 6.29 -9.05 14.44
C VAL A 137 7.36 -10.13 14.26
N ASP A 138 8.64 -9.82 14.46
CA ASP A 138 9.72 -10.82 14.45
C ASP A 138 9.60 -11.85 15.58
N GLY A 139 8.91 -11.49 16.68
CA GLY A 139 8.60 -12.40 17.79
C GLY A 139 7.29 -13.18 17.63
N GLU A 140 6.49 -12.90 16.59
CA GLU A 140 5.21 -13.58 16.37
C GLU A 140 5.36 -14.98 15.79
N SER A 141 4.45 -15.88 16.20
CA SER A 141 4.37 -17.25 15.72
C SER A 141 3.61 -17.39 14.40
N ASN A 142 3.02 -16.33 13.85
CA ASN A 142 2.30 -16.35 12.58
C ASN A 142 3.24 -15.97 11.41
N PRO A 143 3.82 -16.96 10.69
CA PRO A 143 4.82 -16.68 9.65
C PRO A 143 4.23 -15.92 8.46
N LEU A 144 2.95 -16.14 8.13
CA LEU A 144 2.30 -15.48 7.00
C LEU A 144 2.09 -14.00 7.25
N PHE A 145 1.64 -13.64 8.46
CA PHE A 145 1.51 -12.23 8.85
C PHE A 145 2.89 -11.55 8.86
N ALA A 146 3.90 -12.19 9.45
CA ALA A 146 5.23 -11.62 9.56
C ALA A 146 5.92 -11.43 8.19
N GLU A 147 5.74 -12.38 7.26
CA GLU A 147 6.23 -12.23 5.88
C GLU A 147 5.54 -11.07 5.16
N LEU A 148 4.21 -11.00 5.18
CA LEU A 148 3.46 -9.91 4.56
C LEU A 148 3.84 -8.56 5.16
N TYR A 149 4.01 -8.49 6.48
CA TYR A 149 4.43 -7.29 7.18
C TYR A 149 5.80 -6.79 6.69
N ARG A 150 6.78 -7.70 6.57
CA ARG A 150 8.12 -7.37 6.04
C ARG A 150 8.05 -6.93 4.57
N ASN A 151 7.24 -7.58 3.74
CA ASN A 151 7.07 -7.19 2.35
C ASN A 151 6.47 -5.78 2.21
N TRP A 152 5.43 -5.46 3.01
CA TRP A 152 4.88 -4.11 3.05
C TRP A 152 5.90 -3.08 3.54
N TYR A 153 6.69 -3.39 4.57
CA TYR A 153 7.77 -2.52 5.02
C TYR A 153 8.78 -2.25 3.89
N VAL A 154 9.27 -3.28 3.20
CA VAL A 154 10.21 -3.14 2.08
C VAL A 154 9.59 -2.29 0.97
N ALA A 155 8.32 -2.52 0.62
CA ALA A 155 7.61 -1.75 -0.39
C ALA A 155 7.56 -0.24 -0.06
N PHE A 156 7.16 0.12 1.16
CA PHE A 156 7.10 1.53 1.56
C PHE A 156 8.49 2.15 1.77
N ALA A 157 9.44 1.39 2.30
CA ALA A 157 10.82 1.82 2.47
C ALA A 157 11.51 2.08 1.12
N LEU A 158 11.14 1.34 0.07
CA LEU A 158 11.58 1.60 -1.30
C LEU A 158 10.90 2.87 -1.85
N ALA A 159 9.58 2.96 -1.72
CA ALA A 159 8.77 4.03 -2.32
C ALA A 159 8.94 5.41 -1.68
N GLN A 160 9.46 5.52 -0.45
CA GLN A 160 9.69 6.81 0.21
C GLN A 160 10.72 7.72 -0.48
N HIS A 161 11.54 7.14 -1.38
CA HIS A 161 12.60 7.80 -2.16
C HIS A 161 12.12 8.10 -3.58
N ASP A 162 11.27 9.13 -3.70
CA ASP A 162 10.69 9.59 -4.98
C ASP A 162 10.00 8.43 -5.73
N GLY A 163 9.23 7.65 -5.00
CA GLY A 163 8.60 6.43 -5.47
C GLY A 163 7.08 6.40 -5.29
N ALA A 164 6.51 5.22 -5.49
CA ALA A 164 5.09 4.97 -5.30
C ALA A 164 4.83 3.47 -5.10
N VAL A 165 3.72 3.14 -4.44
CA VAL A 165 3.22 1.76 -4.31
C VAL A 165 1.91 1.63 -5.06
N ARG A 166 1.81 0.68 -6.00
CA ARG A 166 0.64 0.44 -6.86
C ARG A 166 -0.05 -0.88 -6.50
N PHE A 167 -1.38 -0.86 -6.55
CA PHE A 167 -2.26 -1.99 -6.30
C PHE A 167 -2.83 -2.51 -7.63
N HIS A 168 -2.81 -3.84 -7.83
CA HIS A 168 -3.15 -4.55 -9.07
C HIS A 168 -4.31 -5.55 -8.89
#